data_AF-A0A7C1AX08-F1
#
_entry.id   AF-A0A7C1AX08-F1
#
_cell.length_a   1.000
_cell.length_b   1.000
_cell.length_c   1.000
_cell.angle_alpha   90.00
_cell.angle_beta   90.00
_cell.angle_gamma   90.00
#
_symmetry.space_group_name_H-M   'P 1'
#
loop_
_entity.id
_entity.type
_entity.pdbx_description
1 polymer ?
#
loop_
_entity_poly.entity_id
_entity_poly.type
_entity_poly.pdbx_seq_one_letter_code
_entity_poly.pdbx_strand_id
1 'polypeptide(L)'
;MAIGKSSQAVNSSPKGMSRWAGVILMLAIIVLLNMVASGFRIRHDFTAERLYTLSEGSRSLLGQLPRTVTLKFYFSRSNPEVPIGLKRFADRVQD
;
A
#
# COMPACT_ATOMS: atom_id res chain seq x y z
N MET A 1 -18.39 9.57 67.25
CA MET A 1 -18.63 8.14 66.96
C MET A 1 -18.96 8.05 65.47
N ALA A 2 -18.06 7.41 64.68
CA ALA A 2 -18.07 7.02 63.25
C ALA A 2 -18.89 7.87 62.24
N ILE A 3 -18.30 8.68 61.35
CA ILE A 3 -17.58 8.36 60.08
C ILE A 3 -18.29 7.36 59.15
N GLY A 4 -18.89 7.91 58.08
CA GLY A 4 -18.65 7.58 56.67
C GLY A 4 -18.90 6.15 56.15
N LYS A 5 -19.72 6.04 55.10
CA LYS A 5 -19.70 5.04 54.01
C LYS A 5 -20.86 5.40 53.07
N SER A 6 -20.79 5.36 51.75
CA SER A 6 -20.09 4.44 50.86
C SER A 6 -19.98 5.12 49.49
N SER A 7 -18.79 5.51 49.07
CA SER A 7 -17.90 4.65 48.27
C SER A 7 -18.47 4.37 46.88
N GLN A 8 -18.05 5.23 45.95
CA GLN A 8 -18.09 5.07 44.49
C GLN A 8 -17.99 3.60 44.08
N ALA A 9 -19.07 3.05 43.54
CA ALA A 9 -19.09 1.74 42.91
C ALA A 9 -18.72 1.86 41.43
N VAL A 10 -17.47 2.23 41.14
CA VAL A 10 -16.82 1.86 39.87
C VAL A 10 -15.90 0.70 40.19
N ASN A 11 -16.51 -0.47 40.27
CA ASN A 11 -15.81 -1.74 40.39
C ASN A 11 -15.23 -2.10 39.02
N SER A 12 -14.07 -1.55 38.70
CA SER A 12 -13.29 -1.93 37.52
C SER A 12 -12.10 -2.77 37.95
N SER A 13 -12.22 -4.10 37.90
CA SER A 13 -11.07 -5.03 37.75
C SER A 13 -11.48 -6.51 37.71
N PRO A 14 -11.35 -7.20 36.57
CA PRO A 14 -10.91 -8.58 36.55
C PRO A 14 -9.37 -8.61 36.38
N LYS A 15 -8.65 -8.65 37.50
CA LYS A 15 -7.19 -8.85 37.52
C LYS A 15 -6.91 -10.35 37.33
N GLY A 16 -6.53 -10.72 36.11
CA GLY A 16 -6.15 -12.09 35.74
C GLY A 16 -5.94 -12.31 34.23
N MET A 17 -6.43 -11.39 33.39
CA MET A 17 -6.42 -11.52 31.92
C MET A 17 -5.52 -10.50 31.20
N SER A 18 -4.82 -9.61 31.94
CA SER A 18 -4.14 -8.43 31.36
C SER A 18 -3.08 -8.76 30.31
N ARG A 19 -2.36 -9.87 30.45
CA ARG A 19 -1.32 -10.28 29.49
C ARG A 19 -1.93 -10.81 28.20
N TRP A 20 -2.96 -11.64 28.29
CA TRP A 20 -3.64 -12.24 27.14
C TRP A 20 -4.50 -11.22 26.38
N ALA A 21 -5.17 -10.32 27.11
CA ALA A 21 -5.89 -9.20 26.50
C ALA A 21 -4.96 -8.29 25.67
N GLY A 22 -3.76 -8.02 26.19
CA GLY A 22 -2.74 -7.27 25.44
C GLY A 22 -2.27 -8.00 24.17
N VAL A 23 -2.06 -9.31 24.25
CA VAL A 23 -1.67 -10.13 23.08
C VAL A 23 -2.76 -10.15 22.02
N ILE A 24 -4.03 -10.33 22.42
CA ILE A 24 -5.17 -10.32 21.50
C ILE A 24 -5.32 -8.96 20.83
N LEU A 25 -5.19 -7.86 21.59
CA LEU A 25 -5.24 -6.51 21.04
C LEU A 25 -4.10 -6.26 20.05
N MET A 26 -2.89 -6.70 20.37
CA MET A 26 -1.72 -6.59 19.49
C MET A 26 -1.92 -7.37 18.19
N LEU A 27 -2.42 -8.61 18.26
CA LEU A 27 -2.76 -9.41 17.09
C LEU A 27 -3.82 -8.74 16.22
N ALA A 28 -4.88 -8.19 16.83
CA ALA A 28 -5.91 -7.48 16.10
C ALA A 28 -5.35 -6.28 15.34
N ILE A 29 -4.44 -5.50 15.95
CA ILE A 29 -3.76 -4.38 15.31
C ILE A 29 -2.91 -4.87 14.13
N ILE A 30 -2.13 -5.93 14.29
CA ILE A 30 -1.30 -6.50 13.22
C ILE A 30 -2.15 -6.94 12.04
N VAL A 31 -3.28 -7.61 12.29
CA VAL A 31 -4.22 -8.04 11.25
C VAL A 31 -4.80 -6.84 10.52
N LEU A 32 -5.21 -5.79 11.24
CA LEU A 32 -5.74 -4.57 10.63
C LEU A 32 -4.69 -3.86 9.76
N LEU A 33 -3.46 -3.73 10.27
CA LEU A 33 -2.35 -3.14 9.54
C LEU A 33 -2.02 -3.96 8.29
N ASN A 34 -2.01 -5.28 8.37
CA ASN A 34 -1.78 -6.15 7.22
C ASN A 34 -2.90 -6.01 6.18
N MET A 35 -4.17 -5.92 6.63
CA MET A 35 -5.31 -5.73 5.74
C MET A 35 -5.24 -4.39 5.00
N VAL A 36 -4.91 -3.30 5.70
CA VAL A 36 -4.70 -1.99 5.08
C VAL A 36 -3.49 -2.02 4.14
N ALA A 37 -2.36 -2.58 4.58
CA ALA A 37 -1.14 -2.70 3.78
C ALA A 37 -1.32 -3.58 2.53
N SER A 38 -2.18 -4.59 2.58
CA SER A 38 -2.48 -5.47 1.44
C SER A 38 -3.15 -4.72 0.27
N GLY A 39 -3.92 -3.68 0.58
CA GLY A 39 -4.51 -2.78 -0.43
C GLY A 39 -3.48 -1.82 -1.03
N PHE A 40 -2.47 -1.44 -0.25
CA PHE A 40 -1.35 -0.63 -0.68
C PHE A 40 -0.30 -1.49 -1.41
N ARG A 41 -0.59 -1.85 -2.67
CA ARG A 41 0.45 -2.33 -3.60
C ARG A 41 1.37 -1.17 -4.02
N ILE A 42 2.16 -0.69 -3.08
CA ILE A 42 3.22 0.29 -3.35
C ILE A 42 4.35 -0.47 -4.05
N ARG A 43 4.27 -0.52 -5.39
CA ARG A 43 5.39 -0.92 -6.25
C ARG A 43 6.37 0.25 -6.37
N HIS A 44 6.99 0.65 -5.26
CA HIS A 44 8.13 1.54 -5.36
C HIS A 44 9.29 0.72 -5.93
N ASP A 45 9.74 1.10 -7.12
CA ASP A 45 10.96 0.56 -7.73
C ASP A 45 12.16 1.04 -6.90
N PHE A 46 12.58 0.20 -5.96
CA PHE A 46 13.77 0.41 -5.11
C PHE A 46 15.05 -0.11 -5.77
N THR A 47 15.03 -0.45 -7.07
CA THR A 47 16.26 -0.80 -7.78
C THR A 47 17.15 0.44 -7.92
N ALA A 48 18.46 0.26 -7.68
CA ALA A 48 19.42 1.36 -7.54
C ALA A 48 19.48 2.33 -8.74
N GLU A 49 19.05 1.88 -9.93
CA GLU A 49 19.05 2.69 -11.14
C GLU A 49 17.65 3.03 -11.68
N ARG A 50 16.57 2.65 -10.97
CA ARG A 50 15.21 2.71 -11.52
C ARG A 50 15.17 2.11 -12.93
N LEU A 51 15.62 0.87 -13.06
CA LEU A 51 15.85 0.18 -14.34
C LEU A 51 14.61 0.16 -15.26
N TYR A 52 13.42 0.33 -14.68
CA TYR A 52 12.15 0.43 -15.39
C TYR A 52 11.69 1.87 -15.68
N THR A 53 12.56 2.87 -15.49
CA THR A 53 12.29 4.29 -15.76
C THR A 53 13.28 4.87 -16.76
N LEU A 54 12.86 5.94 -17.45
CA LEU A 54 13.72 6.65 -18.40
C LEU A 54 14.95 7.23 -17.67
N SER A 55 16.14 6.87 -18.15
CA SER A 55 17.41 7.48 -17.75
C SER A 55 17.41 8.99 -17.97
N GLU A 56 18.24 9.72 -17.21
CA GLU A 56 18.33 11.18 -17.35
C GLU A 56 18.72 11.61 -18.77
N GLY A 57 19.62 10.88 -19.42
CA GLY A 57 19.99 11.11 -20.82
C GLY A 57 18.80 10.98 -21.78
N SER A 58 17.96 9.95 -21.60
CA SER A 58 16.76 9.77 -22.42
C SER A 58 15.74 10.91 -22.21
N ARG A 59 15.57 11.38 -20.97
CA ARG A 59 14.69 12.52 -20.67
C ARG A 59 15.19 13.82 -21.28
N SER A 60 16.49 14.06 -21.21
CA SER A 60 17.13 15.25 -21.80
C SER A 60 16.95 15.28 -23.32
N LEU A 61 17.17 14.14 -23.98
CA LEU A 61 16.96 14.00 -25.42
C LEU A 61 15.49 14.21 -25.81
N LEU A 62 14.55 13.58 -25.10
CA LEU A 62 13.11 13.74 -25.36
C LEU A 62 12.63 15.18 -25.12
N GLY A 63 13.19 15.89 -24.14
CA GLY A 63 12.85 17.29 -23.85
C GLY A 63 13.34 18.30 -24.89
N GLN A 64 14.33 17.91 -25.71
CA GLN A 64 14.88 18.76 -26.77
C GLN A 64 14.18 18.56 -28.12
N LEU A 65 13.21 17.64 -28.23
CA LEU A 65 12.51 17.42 -29.49
C LEU A 65 11.55 18.59 -29.79
N PRO A 66 11.71 19.31 -30.92
CA PRO A 66 10.92 20.51 -31.25
C PRO A 66 9.49 20.19 -31.71
N ARG A 67 9.12 18.91 -31.78
CA ARG A 67 7.83 18.44 -32.29
C ARG A 67 7.24 17.40 -31.36
N THR A 68 5.91 17.40 -31.23
CA THR A 68 5.17 16.36 -30.52
C THR A 68 5.44 15.00 -31.15
N VAL A 69 5.96 14.05 -30.37
CA VAL A 69 6.24 12.69 -30.82
C VAL A 69 5.26 11.69 -30.22
N THR A 70 4.80 10.77 -31.06
CA THR A 70 3.93 9.67 -30.63
C THR A 70 4.78 8.52 -30.11
N LEU A 71 4.67 8.23 -28.82
CA LEU A 71 5.30 7.07 -28.19
C LEU A 71 4.51 5.81 -28.53
N LYS A 72 5.14 4.85 -29.22
CA LYS A 72 4.59 3.52 -29.46
C LYS A 72 5.07 2.57 -28.38
N PHE A 73 4.15 2.14 -27.53
CA PHE A 73 4.44 1.19 -26.46
C PHE A 73 4.13 -0.24 -26.92
N TYR A 74 5.07 -1.16 -26.68
CA TYR A 74 4.93 -2.58 -27.04
C TYR A 74 4.91 -3.43 -25.77
N PHE A 75 3.96 -4.35 -25.67
CA PHE A 75 3.88 -5.32 -24.58
C PHE A 75 3.37 -6.66 -25.09
N SER A 76 3.70 -7.74 -24.39
CA SER A 76 3.19 -9.08 -24.69
C SER A 76 1.89 -9.35 -23.93
N ARG A 77 0.83 -9.78 -24.64
CA ARG A 77 -0.46 -10.18 -24.03
C ARG A 77 -0.31 -11.31 -23.02
N SER A 78 0.61 -12.24 -23.28
CA SER A 78 0.86 -13.42 -22.45
C SER A 78 1.64 -13.10 -21.16
N ASN A 79 2.22 -11.91 -21.02
CA ASN A 79 2.96 -11.55 -19.82
C ASN A 79 1.98 -11.34 -18.64
N PRO A 80 2.08 -12.14 -17.55
CA PRO A 80 1.22 -12.01 -16.38
C PRO A 80 1.51 -10.73 -15.55
N GLU A 81 2.68 -10.11 -15.72
CA GLU A 81 3.09 -8.92 -14.96
C GLU A 81 2.48 -7.62 -15.49
N VAL A 82 1.92 -7.64 -16.71
CA VAL A 82 1.28 -6.49 -17.34
C VAL A 82 -0.07 -6.20 -16.65
N PRO A 83 -0.27 -4.99 -16.08
CA PRO A 83 -1.52 -4.64 -15.41
C PRO A 83 -2.74 -4.77 -16.34
N ILE A 84 -3.85 -5.26 -15.79
CA ILE A 84 -5.11 -5.45 -16.54
C ILE A 84 -5.59 -4.14 -17.18
N GLY A 85 -5.41 -3.00 -16.51
CA GLY A 85 -5.77 -1.69 -17.07
C GLY A 85 -5.03 -1.36 -18.37
N LEU A 86 -3.75 -1.73 -18.47
CA LEU A 86 -2.95 -1.52 -19.67
C LEU A 86 -3.36 -2.47 -20.80
N LYS A 87 -3.66 -3.74 -20.48
CA LYS A 87 -4.22 -4.71 -21.45
C LYS A 87 -5.51 -4.19 -22.06
N ARG A 88 -6.44 -3.69 -21.22
CA ARG A 88 -7.72 -3.10 -21.68
C ARG A 88 -7.54 -1.85 -22.54
N PHE A 89 -6.56 -1.00 -22.23
CA PHE A 89 -6.27 0.17 -23.06
C PHE A 89 -5.77 -0.25 -24.44
N ALA A 90 -4.83 -1.19 -24.47
CA ALA A 90 -4.31 -1.70 -25.72
C ALA A 90 -5.37 -2.39 -26.58
N ASP A 91 -6.30 -3.14 -25.96
CA ASP A 91 -7.45 -3.71 -26.67
C ASP A 91 -8.28 -2.63 -27.38
N ARG A 92 -8.43 -1.44 -26.79
CA ARG A 92 -9.19 -0.33 -27.41
C ARG A 92 -8.47 0.41 -28.53
N VAL A 93 -7.14 0.31 -28.59
CA VAL A 93 -6.31 1.06 -29.55
C VAL A 93 -5.86 0.17 -30.72
N GLN A 94 -6.07 -1.15 -30.61
CA GLN A 94 -5.65 -2.12 -31.62
C GLN A 94 -6.74 -2.40 -32.68
N ASP A 95 -7.98 -2.01 -32.43
CA ASP A 95 -9.09 -1.95 -33.41
C ASP A 95 -8.96 -0.74 -34.35
#